data_AF-A0A922XYM4-F1
#
_entry.id   AF-A0A922XYM4-F1
#
_cell.length_a   1.000
_cell.length_b   1.000
_cell.length_c   1.000
_cell.angle_alpha   90.00
_cell.angle_beta   90.00
_cell.angle_gamma   90.00
#
_symmetry.space_group_name_H-M   'P 1'
#
loop_
_entity.id
_entity.type
_entity.pdbx_description
1 polymer ?
#
loop_
_entity_poly.entity_id
_entity_poly.type
_entity_poly.pdbx_seq_one_letter_code
_entity_poly.pdbx_strand_id
1 'polypeptide(L)'
;MQRLALIMVMAALAGGARAMEDADGSVAKLSAADQAALDKALDISLFDGKSARVRDVRVGAPRKLCGWVNAKNSSGGYTGYRLFVAHLDDPAAIFDKRGPAVDDYDQPLDAKDRAVCIAAKHLDK
;
A
#
# COMPACT_ATOMS: atom_id res chain seq x y z
N MET A 1 18.29 54.89 -2.37
CA MET A 1 17.05 54.12 -2.64
C MET A 1 17.44 52.72 -3.07
N GLN A 2 17.48 51.78 -2.12
CA GLN A 2 17.98 50.42 -2.33
C GLN A 2 16.80 49.49 -2.61
N ARG A 3 16.68 49.03 -3.86
CA ARG A 3 15.64 48.10 -4.31
C ARG A 3 15.99 46.70 -3.81
N LEU A 4 15.30 46.22 -2.78
CA LEU A 4 15.33 44.82 -2.35
C LEU A 4 14.56 43.97 -3.35
N ALA A 5 15.28 43.14 -4.11
CA ALA A 5 14.69 42.09 -4.94
C ALA A 5 14.55 40.82 -4.09
N LEU A 6 13.31 40.43 -3.84
CA LEU A 6 12.94 39.21 -3.13
C LEU A 6 13.05 38.02 -4.10
N ILE A 7 14.01 37.11 -3.88
CA ILE A 7 14.11 35.86 -4.65
C ILE A 7 13.33 34.79 -3.88
N MET A 8 12.12 34.49 -4.35
CA MET A 8 11.31 33.37 -3.87
C MET A 8 11.82 32.08 -4.55
N VAL A 9 12.61 31.28 -3.84
CA VAL A 9 12.99 29.92 -4.28
C VAL A 9 11.83 28.98 -3.91
N MET A 10 10.92 28.76 -4.85
CA MET A 10 9.94 27.67 -4.77
C MET A 10 10.66 26.36 -5.13
N ALA A 11 11.14 25.66 -4.11
CA ALA A 11 11.62 24.29 -4.26
C ALA A 11 10.41 23.37 -4.52
N ALA A 12 10.18 23.02 -5.77
CA ALA A 12 9.19 22.02 -6.16
C ALA A 12 9.68 20.64 -5.71
N LEU A 13 9.19 20.17 -4.56
CA LEU A 13 9.30 18.76 -4.19
C LEU A 13 8.42 17.97 -5.16
N ALA A 14 9.06 17.30 -6.11
CA ALA A 14 8.47 16.27 -6.95
C ALA A 14 8.16 15.02 -6.13
N GLY A 15 7.23 15.14 -5.17
CA GLY A 15 6.54 14.00 -4.59
C GLY A 15 5.32 13.73 -5.45
N GLY A 16 5.39 12.72 -6.32
CA GLY A 16 4.20 12.27 -7.05
C GLY A 16 3.09 12.00 -6.05
N ALA A 17 1.94 12.64 -6.22
CA ALA A 17 0.78 12.43 -5.36
C ALA A 17 0.42 10.94 -5.40
N ARG A 18 0.67 10.23 -4.29
CA ARG A 18 0.22 8.84 -4.13
C ARG A 18 -1.22 8.89 -3.67
N ALA A 19 -2.06 8.03 -4.24
CA ALA A 19 -3.45 7.99 -3.84
C ALA A 19 -3.55 7.43 -2.41
N MET A 20 -2.86 6.33 -2.11
CA MET A 20 -2.80 5.69 -0.79
C MET A 20 -1.89 6.39 0.25
N GLU A 21 -2.22 6.23 1.52
CA GLU A 21 -1.43 6.72 2.67
C GLU A 21 -0.37 5.68 3.08
N ASP A 22 0.91 6.03 3.02
CA ASP A 22 2.03 5.22 3.53
C ASP A 22 2.30 5.55 5.01
N ALA A 23 1.78 4.72 5.91
CA ALA A 23 1.76 5.00 7.35
C ALA A 23 3.12 4.84 8.04
N ASP A 24 4.09 4.16 7.42
CA ASP A 24 5.41 3.90 8.02
C ASP A 24 6.60 4.16 7.07
N GLY A 25 6.34 4.71 5.88
CA GLY A 25 7.38 5.02 4.89
C GLY A 25 7.90 3.79 4.13
N SER A 26 7.27 2.61 4.30
CA SER A 26 7.71 1.37 3.65
C SER A 26 7.54 1.42 2.13
N VAL A 27 6.50 2.09 1.63
CA VAL A 27 6.24 2.23 0.18
C VAL A 27 7.30 3.08 -0.49
N ALA A 28 7.90 4.05 0.21
CA ALA A 28 8.99 4.86 -0.32
C ALA A 28 10.25 4.05 -0.68
N LYS A 29 10.40 2.84 -0.14
CA LYS A 29 11.52 1.93 -0.43
C LYS A 29 11.32 1.09 -1.69
N LEU A 30 10.10 1.06 -2.24
CA LEU A 30 9.76 0.31 -3.44
C LEU A 30 10.21 1.05 -4.70
N SER A 31 10.39 0.31 -5.81
CA SER A 31 10.60 0.94 -7.11
C SER A 31 9.35 1.72 -7.54
N ALA A 32 9.50 2.73 -8.40
CA ALA A 32 8.34 3.50 -8.90
C ALA A 32 7.30 2.61 -9.62
N ALA A 33 7.75 1.56 -10.30
CA ALA A 33 6.87 0.59 -10.95
C ALA A 33 6.08 -0.23 -9.92
N ASP A 34 6.72 -0.69 -8.85
CA ASP A 34 6.07 -1.45 -7.79
C ASP A 34 5.07 -0.57 -7.00
N GLN A 35 5.40 0.70 -6.79
CA GLN A 35 4.48 1.65 -6.16
C GLN A 35 3.22 1.85 -7.00
N ALA A 36 3.38 2.00 -8.32
CA ALA A 36 2.24 2.15 -9.24
C ALA A 36 1.40 0.86 -9.33
N ALA A 37 2.06 -0.31 -9.30
CA ALA A 37 1.37 -1.60 -9.24
C ALA A 37 0.57 -1.75 -7.95
N LEU A 38 1.13 -1.34 -6.80
CA LEU A 38 0.45 -1.33 -5.52
C LEU A 38 -0.78 -0.41 -5.53
N ASP A 39 -0.61 0.82 -6.01
CA ASP A 39 -1.68 1.82 -6.07
C ASP A 39 -2.86 1.29 -6.88
N LYS A 40 -2.55 0.74 -8.07
CA LYS A 40 -3.54 0.11 -8.95
C LYS A 40 -4.22 -1.09 -8.29
N ALA A 41 -3.46 -1.94 -7.61
CA ALA A 41 -4.00 -3.13 -6.95
C ALA A 41 -4.97 -2.78 -5.81
N LEU A 42 -4.65 -1.75 -5.04
CA LEU A 42 -5.54 -1.26 -3.98
C LEU A 42 -6.78 -0.57 -4.54
N ASP A 43 -6.65 0.26 -5.59
CA ASP A 43 -7.79 0.95 -6.21
C ASP A 43 -8.79 -0.03 -6.85
N ILE A 44 -8.30 -1.13 -7.44
CA ILE A 44 -9.16 -2.15 -8.04
C ILE A 44 -9.83 -3.04 -6.99
N SER A 45 -9.11 -3.39 -5.93
CA SER A 45 -9.56 -4.39 -4.97
C SER A 45 -10.26 -3.81 -3.73
N LEU A 46 -10.20 -2.50 -3.51
CA LEU A 46 -10.83 -1.84 -2.37
C LEU A 46 -11.95 -0.88 -2.82
N PHE A 47 -12.99 -0.75 -2.00
CA PHE A 47 -14.08 0.21 -2.23
C PHE A 47 -13.58 1.66 -2.29
N ASP A 48 -12.61 1.99 -1.41
CA ASP A 48 -11.92 3.28 -1.38
C ASP A 48 -10.41 3.02 -1.23
N GLY A 49 -9.79 2.53 -2.31
CA GLY A 49 -8.36 2.20 -2.32
C GLY A 49 -7.46 3.42 -2.14
N LYS A 50 -7.92 4.60 -2.55
CA LYS A 50 -7.18 5.85 -2.39
C LYS A 50 -7.08 6.25 -0.92
N SER A 51 -8.12 6.08 -0.11
CA SER A 51 -7.97 6.36 1.33
C SER A 51 -7.32 5.24 2.13
N ALA A 52 -6.87 4.16 1.49
CA ALA A 52 -6.27 3.03 2.17
C ALA A 52 -4.95 3.44 2.82
N ARG A 53 -4.74 2.96 4.04
CA ARG A 53 -3.47 3.12 4.76
C ARG A 53 -2.67 1.85 4.68
N VAL A 54 -1.44 1.94 4.22
CA VAL A 54 -0.54 0.79 4.13
C VAL A 54 0.65 0.92 5.07
N ARG A 55 1.21 -0.21 5.49
CA ARG A 55 2.44 -0.28 6.28
C ARG A 55 3.16 -1.61 6.07
N ASP A 56 4.44 -1.65 6.41
CA ASP A 56 5.32 -2.82 6.31
C ASP A 56 5.23 -3.45 4.91
N VAL A 57 5.20 -2.59 3.89
CA VAL A 57 5.12 -2.99 2.48
C VAL A 57 6.50 -3.39 1.98
N ARG A 58 6.57 -4.54 1.32
CA ARG A 58 7.80 -5.14 0.82
C ARG A 58 7.58 -5.99 -0.42
N VAL A 59 8.65 -6.18 -1.18
CA VAL A 59 8.68 -7.15 -2.28
C VAL A 59 9.00 -8.54 -1.73
N GLY A 60 8.03 -9.45 -1.83
CA GLY A 60 8.18 -10.88 -1.61
C GLY A 60 8.48 -11.64 -2.90
N ALA A 61 9.03 -12.85 -2.76
CA ALA A 61 9.41 -13.69 -3.89
C ALA A 61 8.34 -14.75 -4.23
N PRO A 62 8.11 -15.07 -5.51
CA PRO A 62 8.51 -14.30 -6.69
C PRO A 62 7.49 -13.18 -7.00
N ARG A 63 7.97 -11.93 -7.19
CA ARG A 63 7.20 -10.77 -7.71
C ARG A 63 5.86 -10.50 -7.01
N LYS A 64 5.85 -10.54 -5.68
CA LYS A 64 4.67 -10.19 -4.87
C LYS A 64 4.95 -8.95 -4.04
N LEU A 65 3.96 -8.12 -3.82
CA LEU A 65 3.98 -7.10 -2.79
C LEU A 65 3.19 -7.60 -1.60
N CYS A 66 3.83 -7.64 -0.45
CA CYS A 66 3.26 -8.03 0.81
C CYS A 66 3.18 -6.79 1.70
N GLY A 67 2.15 -6.68 2.52
CA GLY A 67 2.10 -5.68 3.57
C GLY A 67 0.81 -5.72 4.35
N TRP A 68 0.56 -4.66 5.10
CA TRP A 68 -0.69 -4.49 5.82
C TRP A 68 -1.46 -3.32 5.27
N VAL A 69 -2.76 -3.50 5.08
CA VAL A 69 -3.66 -2.45 4.61
C VAL A 69 -4.78 -2.24 5.62
N ASN A 70 -5.13 -0.99 5.86
CA ASN A 70 -6.33 -0.60 6.58
C ASN A 70 -7.19 0.23 5.63
N ALA A 71 -8.28 -0.38 5.17
CA ALA A 71 -9.20 0.19 4.20
C ALA A 71 -10.53 0.52 4.87
N LYS A 72 -11.27 1.47 4.30
CA LYS A 72 -12.63 1.75 4.73
C LYS A 72 -13.59 0.65 4.27
N ASN A 73 -14.61 0.40 5.08
CA ASN A 73 -15.78 -0.36 4.67
C ASN A 73 -16.78 0.53 3.90
N SER A 74 -17.89 -0.05 3.45
CA SER A 74 -18.98 0.66 2.75
C SER A 74 -19.63 1.79 3.58
N SER A 75 -19.46 1.80 4.91
CA SER A 75 -19.90 2.89 5.80
C SER A 75 -18.84 3.98 6.00
N GLY A 76 -17.67 3.87 5.35
CA GLY A 76 -16.58 4.84 5.43
C GLY A 76 -15.67 4.70 6.65
N GLY A 77 -15.86 3.67 7.48
CA GLY A 77 -15.06 3.42 8.68
C GLY A 77 -13.86 2.52 8.42
N TYR A 78 -12.71 2.85 9.01
CA TYR A 78 -11.53 1.97 9.03
C TYR A 78 -11.77 0.79 9.96
N THR A 79 -11.51 -0.42 9.47
CA THR A 79 -11.81 -1.66 10.18
C THR A 79 -10.57 -2.27 10.85
N GLY A 80 -9.38 -1.78 10.53
CA GLY A 80 -8.12 -2.26 11.08
C GLY A 80 -7.20 -2.81 10.00
N TYR A 81 -5.94 -3.03 10.38
CA TYR A 81 -4.93 -3.54 9.45
C TYR A 81 -5.10 -5.04 9.21
N ARG A 82 -5.10 -5.43 7.94
CA ARG A 82 -5.10 -6.81 7.48
C ARG A 82 -3.96 -7.07 6.50
N LEU A 83 -3.48 -8.30 6.47
CA LEU A 83 -2.44 -8.71 5.52
C LEU A 83 -3.00 -8.65 4.10
N PHE A 84 -2.23 -8.10 3.18
CA PHE A 84 -2.52 -8.15 1.75
C PHE A 84 -1.36 -8.73 0.96
N VAL A 85 -1.68 -9.26 -0.21
CA VAL A 85 -0.74 -9.69 -1.23
C VAL A 85 -1.21 -9.18 -2.58
N ALA A 86 -0.37 -8.41 -3.27
CA ALA A 86 -0.59 -8.03 -4.66
C ALA A 86 0.47 -8.71 -5.53
N HIS A 87 0.07 -9.34 -6.63
CA HIS A 87 1.05 -9.86 -7.57
C HIS A 87 1.45 -8.73 -8.51
N LEU A 88 2.74 -8.55 -8.79
CA LEU A 88 3.16 -7.49 -9.72
C LEU A 88 2.67 -7.73 -11.16
N ASP A 89 2.23 -8.95 -11.45
CA ASP A 89 1.72 -9.38 -12.76
C ASP A 89 0.17 -9.48 -12.76
N ASP A 90 -0.50 -9.25 -11.63
CA ASP A 90 -1.98 -9.24 -11.50
C ASP A 90 -2.43 -7.86 -10.99
N PRO A 91 -3.40 -7.20 -11.65
CA PRO A 91 -3.92 -5.93 -11.18
C PRO A 91 -4.73 -6.01 -9.87
N ALA A 92 -5.00 -7.18 -9.29
CA ALA A 92 -5.76 -7.31 -8.04
C ALA A 92 -4.88 -7.65 -6.82
N ALA A 93 -5.27 -7.12 -5.66
CA ALA A 93 -4.77 -7.52 -4.35
C ALA A 93 -5.71 -8.53 -3.66
N ILE A 94 -5.10 -9.49 -2.98
CA ILE A 94 -5.76 -10.53 -2.17
C ILE A 94 -5.57 -10.18 -0.69
N PHE A 95 -6.60 -10.36 0.14
CA PHE A 95 -6.59 -9.97 1.56
C PHE A 95 -6.82 -11.16 2.50
N ASP A 96 -6.18 -11.17 3.68
CA ASP A 96 -6.43 -12.19 4.70
C ASP A 96 -7.80 -11.97 5.38
N LYS A 97 -8.67 -12.98 5.36
CA LYS A 97 -10.00 -12.98 6.00
C LYS A 97 -9.95 -13.05 7.53
N ARG A 98 -8.78 -13.25 8.15
CA ARG A 98 -8.62 -13.36 9.62
C ARG A 98 -8.53 -12.04 10.40
N GLY A 99 -8.76 -10.90 9.74
CA GLY A 99 -8.94 -9.61 10.40
C GLY A 99 -10.40 -9.38 10.84
N PRO A 100 -10.70 -8.31 11.61
CA PRO A 100 -12.08 -7.88 11.83
C PRO A 100 -12.79 -7.77 10.48
N ALA A 101 -13.93 -8.45 10.37
CA ALA A 101 -14.63 -8.69 9.12
C ALA A 101 -14.90 -7.38 8.37
N VAL A 102 -14.55 -7.38 7.10
CA VAL A 102 -15.13 -6.45 6.14
C VAL A 102 -15.82 -7.35 5.14
N ASP A 103 -17.14 -7.42 5.23
CA ASP A 103 -17.98 -8.39 4.53
C ASP A 103 -17.90 -8.26 2.99
N ASP A 104 -17.15 -7.28 2.48
CA ASP A 104 -17.12 -6.87 1.07
C ASP A 104 -15.90 -7.38 0.25
N TYR A 105 -14.85 -7.94 0.85
CA TYR A 105 -13.62 -8.29 0.10
C TYR A 105 -13.37 -9.79 0.07
N ASP A 106 -13.80 -10.43 -1.02
CA ASP A 106 -14.12 -11.85 -1.02
C ASP A 106 -12.99 -12.81 -1.46
N GLN A 107 -11.74 -12.34 -1.63
CA GLN A 107 -10.64 -13.24 -1.99
C GLN A 107 -9.81 -13.63 -0.76
N PRO A 108 -9.95 -14.86 -0.24
CA PRO A 108 -9.14 -15.31 0.88
C PRO A 108 -7.68 -15.49 0.45
N LEU A 109 -6.77 -14.91 1.22
CA LEU A 109 -5.35 -15.18 1.05
C LEU A 109 -5.05 -16.67 1.27
N ASP A 110 -4.49 -17.33 0.27
CA ASP A 110 -4.14 -18.73 0.37
C ASP A 110 -2.97 -18.94 1.37
N ALA A 111 -2.82 -20.18 1.86
CA ALA A 111 -1.80 -20.49 2.85
C ALA A 111 -0.36 -20.29 2.35
N LYS A 112 -0.12 -20.39 1.04
CA LYS A 112 1.20 -20.26 0.42
C LYS A 112 1.58 -18.78 0.30
N ASP A 113 0.67 -17.94 -0.17
CA ASP A 113 0.84 -16.49 -0.26
C ASP A 113 1.04 -15.88 1.12
N ARG A 114 0.26 -16.35 2.09
CA ARG A 114 0.48 -15.98 3.49
C ARG A 114 1.85 -16.40 3.99
N ALA A 115 2.31 -17.62 3.69
CA ALA A 115 3.61 -18.09 4.12
C ALA A 115 4.74 -17.23 3.53
N VAL A 116 4.66 -16.87 2.23
CA VAL A 116 5.60 -15.95 1.59
C VAL A 116 5.65 -14.60 2.32
N CYS A 117 4.47 -14.04 2.63
CA CYS A 117 4.38 -12.71 3.22
C CYS A 117 4.58 -12.66 4.73
N ILE A 118 4.49 -13.78 5.46
CA ILE A 118 4.86 -13.86 6.88
C ILE A 118 6.33 -14.25 7.04
N ALA A 119 6.84 -15.21 6.26
CA ALA A 119 8.22 -15.67 6.34
C ALA A 119 9.23 -14.57 5.99
N ALA A 120 8.86 -13.65 5.09
CA ALA A 120 9.65 -12.46 4.81
C ALA A 120 9.90 -11.58 6.07
N LYS A 121 9.08 -11.69 7.13
CA LYS A 121 9.28 -10.95 8.40
C LYS A 121 10.44 -11.48 9.24
N HIS A 122 10.98 -12.64 8.89
CA HIS A 122 12.07 -13.29 9.63
C HIS A 122 13.42 -13.29 8.90
N LEU A 123 13.49 -12.69 7.71
CA LEU A 123 14.73 -12.60 6.93
C LEU A 123 15.50 -11.29 7.11
N ASP A 124 14.91 -10.28 7.76
CA ASP A 124 15.59 -9.03 8.15
C ASP A 124 16.19 -9.14 9.58
N LYS A 125 17.15 -10.06 9.77
CA LYS A 125 18.02 -10.08 10.95
C LYS A 125 19.49 -10.06 10.54
#